data_AF-A0A955ZB38-F1
#
_entry.id   AF-A0A955ZB38-F1
#
_cell.length_a   1.000
_cell.length_b   1.000
_cell.length_c   1.000
_cell.angle_alpha   90.00
_cell.angle_beta   90.00
_cell.angle_gamma   90.00
#
_symmetry.space_group_name_H-M   'P 1'
#
loop_
_entity.id
_entity.type
_entity.pdbx_description
1 polymer ?
#
loop_
_entity_poly.entity_id
_entity_poly.type
_entity_poly.pdbx_seq_one_letter_code
_entity_poly.pdbx_strand_id
1 'polypeptide(L)'
;KLGVSLVVVCGHSNCGAVGATLAAVQGEGGAPTDTSIGDIVERIRPSVAELVHAGLTGDVLMQRAVRANVRLAADHLRHGSTLLERRVLGGELGIIGAEYQIETGKVDFFEEPGA
;
A
#
# COMPACT_ATOMS: atom_id res chain seq x y z
N LYS A 1 -0.57 -14.15 23.60
CA LYS A 1 -0.46 -14.07 22.11
C LYS A 1 -1.84 -14.36 21.53
N LEU A 2 -2.24 -13.66 20.45
CA LEU A 2 -3.61 -13.69 19.89
C LEU A 2 -3.89 -14.83 18.89
N GLY A 3 -2.88 -15.63 18.50
CA GLY A 3 -3.09 -16.78 17.60
C GLY A 3 -3.51 -16.43 16.17
N VAL A 4 -3.23 -15.20 15.71
CA VAL A 4 -3.62 -14.73 14.37
C VAL A 4 -2.92 -15.55 13.28
N SER A 5 -3.72 -16.02 12.32
CA SER A 5 -3.31 -16.79 11.13
C SER A 5 -3.46 -16.00 9.81
N LEU A 6 -4.09 -14.83 9.83
CA LEU A 6 -4.28 -14.00 8.65
C LEU A 6 -4.14 -12.51 8.99
N VAL A 7 -3.36 -11.79 8.20
CA VAL A 7 -3.27 -10.32 8.20
C VAL A 7 -3.71 -9.82 6.83
N VAL A 8 -4.62 -8.85 6.82
CA VAL A 8 -5.07 -8.18 5.60
C VAL A 8 -4.54 -6.76 5.60
N VAL A 9 -3.73 -6.41 4.60
CA VAL A 9 -3.30 -5.04 4.34
C VAL A 9 -4.33 -4.41 3.42
N CYS A 10 -5.20 -3.58 3.97
CA CYS A 10 -6.32 -2.99 3.24
C CYS A 10 -6.04 -1.51 2.93
N GLY A 11 -5.88 -1.20 1.64
CA GLY A 11 -5.94 0.17 1.13
C GLY A 11 -7.37 0.54 0.74
N HIS A 12 -7.58 1.75 0.23
CA HIS A 12 -8.89 2.18 -0.22
C HIS A 12 -8.82 3.15 -1.40
N SER A 13 -9.91 3.21 -2.17
CA SER A 13 -10.08 4.17 -3.27
C SER A 13 -9.93 5.61 -2.76
N ASN A 14 -9.39 6.49 -3.61
CA ASN A 14 -9.21 7.92 -3.32
C ASN A 14 -8.45 8.21 -2.01
N CYS A 15 -7.42 7.40 -1.70
CA CYS A 15 -6.58 7.59 -0.53
C CYS A 15 -5.84 8.95 -0.53
N GLY A 16 -6.18 9.84 0.40
CA GLY A 16 -5.58 11.17 0.49
C GLY A 16 -4.07 11.17 0.71
N ALA A 17 -3.52 10.19 1.45
CA ALA A 17 -2.07 10.07 1.65
C ALA A 17 -1.34 9.70 0.35
N VAL A 18 -1.90 8.79 -0.44
CA VAL A 18 -1.38 8.46 -1.77
C VAL A 18 -1.52 9.66 -2.71
N GLY A 19 -2.66 10.35 -2.71
CA GLY A 19 -2.87 11.56 -3.51
C GLY A 19 -1.86 12.67 -3.19
N ALA A 20 -1.61 12.94 -1.90
CA ALA A 20 -0.60 13.90 -1.46
C ALA A 20 0.82 13.48 -1.90
N THR A 21 1.10 12.18 -1.91
CA THR A 21 2.39 11.66 -2.38
C THR A 21 2.54 11.81 -3.88
N LEU A 22 1.49 11.55 -4.66
CA LEU A 22 1.50 11.74 -6.12
C LEU A 22 1.77 13.20 -6.48
N ALA A 23 1.05 14.15 -5.85
CA ALA A 23 1.29 15.58 -6.04
C ALA A 23 2.74 15.97 -5.72
N ALA A 24 3.29 15.44 -4.62
CA ALA A 24 4.67 15.69 -4.22
C ALA A 24 5.71 15.11 -5.20
N VAL A 25 5.41 13.97 -5.83
CA VAL A 25 6.28 13.35 -6.85
C VAL A 25 6.18 14.09 -8.19
N GLN A 26 5.00 14.60 -8.54
CA GLN A 26 4.77 15.35 -9.79
C GLN A 26 5.25 16.80 -9.72
N GLY A 27 5.66 17.29 -8.55
CA GLY A 27 6.09 18.68 -8.35
C GLY A 27 4.93 19.68 -8.30
N GLU A 28 3.70 19.22 -8.11
CA GLU A 28 2.47 20.03 -8.09
C GLU A 28 2.16 20.59 -6.68
N GLY A 29 3.08 20.40 -5.74
CA GLY A 29 2.90 20.69 -4.31
C GLY A 29 2.84 19.40 -3.49
N GLY A 30 3.27 19.48 -2.22
CA GLY A 30 3.35 18.34 -1.32
C GLY A 30 3.45 18.79 0.14
N ALA A 31 3.24 17.87 1.07
CA ALA A 31 3.43 18.19 2.48
C ALA A 31 4.92 18.49 2.77
N PRO A 32 5.23 19.50 3.60
CA PRO A 32 6.60 19.76 4.03
C PRO A 32 7.22 18.50 4.66
N THR A 33 8.45 18.19 4.26
CA THR A 33 9.15 16.96 4.67
C THR A 33 9.47 16.91 6.18
N ASP A 34 9.39 18.04 6.88
CA ASP A 34 9.61 18.20 8.31
C ASP A 34 8.33 18.04 9.16
N THR A 35 7.23 17.60 8.55
CA THR A 35 5.95 17.36 9.24
C THR A 35 5.63 15.88 9.30
N SER A 36 4.74 15.48 10.23
CA SER A 36 4.22 14.10 10.28
C SER A 36 3.56 13.66 8.97
N ILE A 37 3.06 14.61 8.17
CA ILE A 37 2.50 14.30 6.85
C ILE A 37 3.63 14.06 5.84
N GLY A 38 4.72 14.83 5.91
CA GLY A 38 5.95 14.56 5.14
C GLY A 38 6.50 13.15 5.37
N ASP A 39 6.52 12.70 6.63
CA ASP A 39 6.93 11.34 6.98
C ASP A 39 6.05 10.24 6.35
N ILE A 40 4.76 10.52 6.14
CA ILE A 40 3.84 9.60 5.44
C ILE A 40 4.15 9.61 3.95
N VAL A 41 4.34 10.79 3.36
CA VAL A 41 4.69 10.97 1.95
C VAL A 41 5.97 10.21 1.62
N GLU A 42 7.03 10.34 2.43
CA GLU A 42 8.29 9.65 2.18
C GLU A 42 8.18 8.12 2.28
N ARG A 43 7.31 7.60 3.16
CA ARG A 43 7.06 6.15 3.24
C ARG A 43 6.30 5.61 2.04
N ILE A 44 5.40 6.40 1.45
CA ILE A 44 4.58 5.99 0.29
C ILE A 44 5.35 6.20 -1.03
N ARG A 45 6.19 7.24 -1.11
CA ARG A 45 6.96 7.65 -2.30
C ARG A 45 7.55 6.48 -3.12
N PRO A 46 8.27 5.50 -2.53
CA PRO A 46 8.85 4.40 -3.31
C PRO A 46 7.82 3.56 -4.06
N SER A 47 6.59 3.45 -3.57
CA SER A 47 5.53 2.67 -4.23
C SER A 47 4.86 3.37 -5.41
N VAL A 48 5.01 4.70 -5.54
CA VAL A 48 4.28 5.48 -6.55
C VAL A 48 5.19 6.18 -7.56
N ALA A 49 6.46 6.38 -7.22
CA ALA A 49 7.40 7.10 -8.07
C ALA A 49 7.53 6.49 -9.47
N GLU A 50 7.70 5.17 -9.58
CA GLU A 50 7.83 4.50 -10.88
C GLU A 50 6.60 4.64 -11.76
N LEU A 51 5.39 4.67 -11.17
CA LEU A 51 4.14 4.83 -11.90
C LEU A 51 4.04 6.20 -12.56
N VAL A 52 4.50 7.24 -11.86
CA VAL A 52 4.57 8.61 -12.42
C VAL A 52 5.59 8.67 -13.55
N HIS A 53 6.78 8.08 -13.37
CA HIS A 53 7.81 8.04 -14.42
C HIS A 53 7.38 7.25 -15.65
N ALA A 54 6.51 6.25 -15.49
CA ALA A 54 5.90 5.51 -16.58
C ALA A 54 4.79 6.29 -17.33
N GLY A 55 4.52 7.54 -16.94
CA GLY A 55 3.58 8.44 -17.62
C GLY A 55 2.10 8.14 -17.36
N LEU A 56 1.78 7.39 -16.30
CA LEU A 56 0.38 7.19 -15.89
C LEU A 56 -0.18 8.48 -15.33
N THR A 57 -1.46 8.76 -15.59
CA THR A 57 -2.15 9.96 -15.11
C THR A 57 -3.59 9.67 -14.67
N GLY A 58 -4.23 10.65 -14.02
CA GLY A 58 -5.64 10.61 -13.63
C GLY A 58 -6.01 9.43 -12.73
N ASP A 59 -7.24 8.94 -12.90
CA ASP A 59 -7.79 7.85 -12.06
C ASP A 59 -7.00 6.56 -12.17
N VAL A 60 -6.42 6.27 -13.34
CA VAL A 60 -5.58 5.08 -13.55
C VAL A 60 -4.31 5.16 -12.70
N LEU A 61 -3.65 6.34 -12.66
CA LEU A 61 -2.51 6.55 -11.77
C LEU A 61 -2.92 6.36 -10.31
N MET A 62 -4.02 6.98 -9.89
CA MET A 62 -4.49 6.91 -8.51
C MET A 62 -4.79 5.47 -8.07
N GLN A 63 -5.54 4.72 -8.87
CA GLN A 63 -5.89 3.33 -8.59
C GLN A 63 -4.63 2.46 -8.50
N ARG A 64 -3.69 2.60 -9.45
CA ARG A 64 -2.45 1.81 -9.43
C ARG A 64 -1.54 2.20 -8.27
N ALA A 65 -1.47 3.47 -7.92
CA ALA A 65 -0.68 3.97 -6.80
C ALA A 65 -1.18 3.42 -5.46
N VAL A 66 -2.50 3.37 -5.25
CA VAL A 66 -3.09 2.73 -4.05
C VAL A 66 -2.69 1.25 -3.98
N ARG A 67 -2.86 0.51 -5.08
CA ARG A 67 -2.51 -0.93 -5.13
C ARG A 67 -1.02 -1.16 -4.91
N ALA A 68 -0.16 -0.32 -5.48
CA ALA A 68 1.29 -0.41 -5.29
C ALA A 68 1.69 -0.14 -3.83
N ASN A 69 1.09 0.86 -3.18
CA ASN A 69 1.33 1.14 -1.77
C ASN A 69 0.90 -0.02 -0.86
N VAL A 70 -0.26 -0.64 -1.14
CA VAL A 70 -0.71 -1.83 -0.40
C VAL A 70 0.26 -3.00 -0.56
N ARG A 71 0.76 -3.24 -1.79
CA ARG A 71 1.76 -4.29 -2.04
C ARG A 71 3.06 -4.03 -1.29
N LEU A 72 3.58 -2.80 -1.35
CA LEU A 72 4.77 -2.41 -0.60
C LEU A 72 4.59 -2.64 0.92
N ALA A 73 3.44 -2.25 1.46
CA ALA A 73 3.14 -2.46 2.88
C ALA A 73 3.01 -3.95 3.25
N ALA A 74 2.40 -4.77 2.38
CA ALA A 74 2.33 -6.22 2.56
C ALA A 74 3.73 -6.85 2.54
N ASP A 75 4.58 -6.46 1.59
CA ASP A 75 5.96 -6.97 1.47
C ASP A 75 6.82 -6.54 2.66
N HIS A 76 6.64 -5.31 3.15
CA HIS A 76 7.27 -4.88 4.40
C HIS A 76 6.86 -5.74 5.60
N LEU A 77 5.61 -6.21 5.69
CA LEU A 77 5.20 -7.12 6.77
C LEU A 77 5.77 -8.54 6.57
N ARG A 78 5.86 -9.01 5.32
CA ARG A 78 6.42 -10.32 4.98
C ARG A 78 7.91 -10.41 5.29
N HIS A 79 8.67 -9.33 5.03
CA HIS A 79 10.14 -9.35 5.08
C HIS A 79 10.76 -8.44 6.15
N GLY A 80 10.01 -7.50 6.72
CA GLY A 80 10.52 -6.56 7.74
C GLY A 80 10.66 -7.16 9.14
N SER A 81 10.21 -8.40 9.35
CA SER A 81 10.32 -9.09 10.63
C SER A 81 10.61 -10.57 10.43
N THR A 82 11.75 -11.04 10.92
CA THR A 82 12.14 -12.46 10.89
C THR A 82 11.09 -13.37 11.56
N LEU A 83 10.36 -12.85 12.54
CA LEU A 83 9.28 -13.59 13.19
C LEU A 83 8.07 -13.77 12.27
N LEU A 84 7.64 -12.72 11.59
CA LEU A 84 6.52 -12.80 10.65
C LEU A 84 6.91 -13.63 9.43
N GLU A 85 8.09 -13.38 8.88
CA GLU A 85 8.64 -14.08 7.72
C GLU A 85 8.67 -15.60 7.94
N ARG A 86 9.19 -16.07 9.09
CA ARG A 86 9.19 -17.50 9.43
C ARG A 86 7.78 -18.10 9.50
N ARG A 87 6.80 -17.35 10.01
CA ARG A 87 5.42 -17.82 10.09
C ARG A 87 4.74 -17.86 8.72
N VAL A 88 5.06 -16.91 7.85
CA VAL A 88 4.60 -16.91 6.45
C VAL A 88 5.20 -18.09 5.70
N LEU A 89 6.53 -18.27 5.75
CA LEU A 89 7.23 -19.39 5.11
C LEU A 89 6.79 -20.76 5.66
N GLY A 90 6.43 -20.83 6.95
CA GLY A 90 5.89 -22.03 7.58
C GLY A 90 4.41 -22.30 7.29
N GLY A 91 3.71 -21.42 6.55
CA GLY A 91 2.27 -21.55 6.26
C GLY A 91 1.34 -21.27 7.45
N GLU A 92 1.88 -20.75 8.56
CA GLU A 92 1.12 -20.44 9.78
C GLU A 92 0.44 -19.06 9.74
N LEU A 93 0.88 -18.19 8.83
CA LEU A 93 0.40 -16.82 8.69
C LEU A 93 0.26 -16.46 7.21
N GLY A 94 -0.96 -16.13 6.78
CA GLY A 94 -1.20 -15.45 5.52
C GLY A 94 -1.08 -13.94 5.68
N ILE A 95 -0.46 -13.27 4.71
CA ILE A 95 -0.48 -11.81 4.58
C ILE A 95 -0.98 -11.50 3.18
N ILE A 96 -2.15 -10.89 3.06
CA ILE A 96 -2.79 -10.58 1.77
C ILE A 96 -3.09 -9.09 1.63
N GLY A 97 -2.94 -8.57 0.42
CA GLY A 97 -3.32 -7.20 0.06
C GLY A 97 -4.78 -7.11 -0.38
N ALA A 98 -5.44 -6.00 -0.05
CA ALA A 98 -6.79 -5.71 -0.49
C ALA A 98 -7.00 -4.21 -0.76
N GLU A 99 -8.00 -3.89 -1.57
CA GLU A 99 -8.48 -2.53 -1.81
C GLU A 99 -9.99 -2.44 -1.52
N TYR A 100 -10.35 -1.53 -0.63
CA TYR A 100 -11.73 -1.16 -0.34
C TYR A 100 -12.19 -0.01 -1.25
N GLN A 101 -13.25 -0.25 -2.03
CA GLN A 101 -13.90 0.78 -2.83
C GLN A 101 -14.93 1.53 -1.98
N ILE A 102 -14.63 2.79 -1.64
CA ILE A 102 -15.49 3.60 -0.75
C ILE A 102 -16.90 3.77 -1.30
N GLU A 103 -17.03 3.96 -2.61
CA GLU A 103 -18.32 4.25 -3.25
C GLU A 103 -19.28 3.05 -3.24
N THR A 104 -18.74 1.83 -3.35
CA THR A 104 -19.54 0.60 -3.50
C THR A 104 -19.55 -0.28 -2.25
N GLY A 105 -18.60 -0.07 -1.34
CA GLY A 105 -18.34 -0.95 -0.20
C GLY A 105 -17.66 -2.27 -0.57
N LYS A 106 -17.29 -2.47 -1.84
CA LYS A 106 -16.66 -3.72 -2.30
C LYS A 106 -15.19 -3.78 -1.86
N VAL A 107 -14.76 -4.96 -1.42
CA VAL A 107 -13.34 -5.26 -1.19
C VAL A 107 -12.82 -6.14 -2.34
N ASP A 108 -11.71 -5.73 -2.94
CA ASP A 108 -10.97 -6.47 -3.97
C ASP A 108 -9.67 -7.01 -3.37
N PHE A 109 -9.55 -8.33 -3.24
CA PHE A 109 -8.36 -8.99 -2.72
C PHE A 109 -7.38 -9.27 -3.87
N PHE A 110 -6.09 -8.99 -3.65
CA PHE A 110 -5.08 -9.05 -4.74
C PHE A 110 -4.56 -10.46 -5.02
N GLU A 111 -4.70 -11.34 -4.03
CA GLU A 111 -4.23 -12.73 -4.05
C GLU A 111 -5.37 -13.58 -3.46
N GLU A 112 -5.52 -14.80 -3.95
CA GLU A 112 -6.39 -15.77 -3.28
C GLU A 112 -5.67 -16.38 -2.06
N PRO A 113 -6.37 -16.61 -0.94
CA PRO A 113 -5.76 -17.25 0.23
C PRO A 113 -5.25 -18.65 -0.13
N GLY A 114 -3.93 -18.83 -0.20
CA GLY A 114 -3.29 -20.15 -0.40
C GLY A 114 -2.57 -20.39 -1.73
N ALA A 115 -2.32 -19.34 -2.53
CA ALA A 115 -1.43 -19.40 -3.69
C ALA A 115 0.06 -19.35 -3.30
#